data_AF-A0A520JST4-F1
#
_entry.id   AF-A0A520JST4-F1
#
_cell.length_a   1.000
_cell.length_b   1.000
_cell.length_c   1.000
_cell.angle_alpha   90.00
_cell.angle_beta   90.00
_cell.angle_gamma   90.00
#
_symmetry.space_group_name_H-M   'P 1'
#
loop_
_entity.id
_entity.type
_entity.pdbx_description
1 polymer ?
#
loop_
_entity_poly.entity_id
_entity_poly.type
_entity_poly.pdbx_seq_one_letter_code
_entity_poly.pdbx_strand_id
1 'polypeptide(L)' 'MPKFAGGRPSKLTASQKEKLKKILEDNSNWTTKDVQLLISKKFDVEYSAKQVRIILGGFGMNYC' A
#
# COMPACT_ATOMS: atom_id res chain seq x y z
N MET A 1 30.95 -3.95 6.26
CA MET A 1 29.66 -4.52 6.70
C MET A 1 28.71 -4.56 5.52
N PRO A 2 28.18 -5.72 5.07
CA PRO A 2 27.22 -5.72 3.99
C PRO A 2 25.81 -5.45 4.54
N LYS A 3 25.18 -4.35 4.09
CA LYS A 3 23.78 -4.03 4.41
C LYS A 3 22.87 -4.82 3.47
N PHE A 4 22.61 -6.08 3.77
CA PHE A 4 21.56 -6.84 3.10
C PHE A 4 20.18 -6.41 3.64
N ALA A 5 19.73 -5.23 3.22
CA ALA A 5 18.30 -4.85 3.27
C ALA A 5 17.69 -4.89 1.86
N GLY A 6 18.19 -5.80 1.02
CA GLY A 6 17.86 -5.95 -0.39
C GLY A 6 16.53 -6.65 -0.65
N GLY A 7 15.48 -6.27 0.07
CA GLY A 7 14.12 -6.55 -0.39
C GLY A 7 13.79 -5.60 -1.55
N ARG A 8 13.14 -6.10 -2.61
CA ARG A 8 12.69 -5.24 -3.71
C ARG A 8 11.91 -4.06 -3.11
N PRO A 9 12.33 -2.80 -3.32
CA PRO A 9 11.62 -1.66 -2.76
C PRO A 9 10.18 -1.71 -3.27
N SER A 10 9.22 -1.45 -2.37
CA SER A 10 7.83 -1.30 -2.78
C SER A 10 7.75 -0.24 -3.87
N LYS A 11 6.96 -0.48 -4.92
CA LYS A 11 6.76 0.50 -6.02
C LYS A 11 6.26 1.87 -5.50
N LEU A 12 5.69 1.92 -4.29
CA LEU A 12 5.31 3.14 -3.60
C LEU A 12 6.46 3.69 -2.74
N THR A 13 6.76 4.96 -2.94
CA THR A 13 7.62 5.78 -2.08
C THR A 13 6.97 6.03 -0.70
N ALA A 14 7.77 6.47 0.28
CA ALA A 14 7.28 6.80 1.62
C ALA A 14 6.17 7.87 1.59
N SER A 15 6.32 8.92 0.79
CA SER A 15 5.31 9.99 0.64
C SER A 15 4.00 9.45 0.03
N GLN A 16 4.08 8.57 -0.96
CA GLN A 16 2.88 7.96 -1.55
C GLN A 16 2.17 7.03 -0.55
N LYS A 17 2.92 6.29 0.27
CA LYS A 17 2.35 5.48 1.35
C LYS A 17 1.63 6.33 2.39
N GLU A 18 2.19 7.46 2.77
CA GLU A 18 1.55 8.37 3.73
C GLU A 18 0.27 8.97 3.16
N LYS A 19 0.27 9.37 1.88
CA LYS A 19 -0.94 9.81 1.17
C LYS A 19 -1.99 8.71 1.10
N LEU A 20 -1.58 7.49 0.77
CA LEU A 20 -2.48 6.34 0.75
C LEU A 20 -3.11 6.11 2.13
N LYS A 21 -2.29 6.09 3.19
CA LYS A 21 -2.75 5.92 4.56
C LYS A 21 -3.80 6.97 4.96
N LYS A 22 -3.57 8.26 4.68
CA LYS A 22 -4.54 9.32 4.97
C LYS A 22 -5.90 9.10 4.26
N ILE A 23 -5.89 8.64 3.00
CA ILE A 23 -7.13 8.34 2.26
C ILE A 23 -7.86 7.14 2.87
N LEU A 24 -7.11 6.14 3.35
CA LEU A 24 -7.66 4.95 3.99
C LEU A 24 -8.18 5.24 5.41
N GLU A 25 -7.59 6.19 6.12
CA GLU A 25 -8.05 6.64 7.44
C GLU A 25 -9.33 7.48 7.35
N ASP A 26 -9.46 8.28 6.28
CA ASP A 26 -10.63 9.15 6.04
C ASP A 26 -11.92 8.36 5.75
N ASN A 27 -11.81 7.10 5.29
CA ASN A 27 -12.95 6.24 4.99
C ASN A 27 -12.70 4.81 5.46
N SER A 28 -13.49 4.30 6.42
CA SER A 28 -13.25 2.98 7.02
C SER A 28 -13.69 1.78 6.15
N ASN A 29 -14.37 2.00 5.03
CA ASN A 29 -15.05 0.95 4.24
C ASN A 29 -14.29 0.50 2.98
N TRP A 30 -12.97 0.68 2.92
CA TRP A 30 -12.21 0.23 1.75
C TRP A 30 -12.05 -1.29 1.71
N THR A 31 -12.40 -1.91 0.57
CA THR A 31 -12.04 -3.30 0.31
C THR A 31 -10.65 -3.40 -0.31
N THR A 32 -10.01 -4.56 -0.22
CA THR A 32 -8.70 -4.79 -0.86
C THR A 32 -8.71 -4.45 -2.36
N LYS A 33 -9.83 -4.67 -3.07
CA LYS A 33 -9.99 -4.35 -4.49
C LYS A 33 -10.04 -2.84 -4.72
N ASP A 34 -10.74 -2.11 -3.87
CA ASP A 34 -10.83 -0.65 -3.99
C ASP A 34 -9.47 0.01 -3.72
N VAL A 35 -8.74 -0.49 -2.73
CA VAL A 35 -7.36 -0.04 -2.46
C VAL A 35 -6.45 -0.33 -3.66
N GLN A 36 -6.57 -1.51 -4.28
CA GLN A 36 -5.81 -1.85 -5.48
C GLN A 36 -6.09 -0.87 -6.62
N LEU A 37 -7.37 -0.58 -6.89
CA LEU A 37 -7.78 0.36 -7.94
C LEU A 37 -7.35 1.79 -7.61
N LEU A 38 -7.45 2.21 -6.35
CA LEU A 38 -7.00 3.52 -5.88
C LEU A 38 -5.50 3.69 -6.11
N ILE A 39 -4.69 2.67 -5.78
CA ILE A 39 -3.24 2.75 -5.97
C ILE A 39 -2.90 2.84 -7.46
N SER A 40 -3.55 2.02 -8.29
CA SER A 40 -3.38 2.08 -9.75
C SER A 40 -3.75 3.45 -10.29
N LYS A 41 -4.93 3.99 -9.96
CA LYS A 41 -5.39 5.29 -10.47
C LYS A 41 -4.59 6.49 -9.96
N LYS A 42 -4.17 6.47 -8.69
CA LYS A 42 -3.57 7.65 -8.03
C LYS A 42 -2.06 7.71 -8.11
N PHE A 43 -1.42 6.54 -8.22
CA PHE A 43 0.04 6.43 -8.24
C PHE A 43 0.58 5.78 -9.51
N ASP A 44 -0.29 5.41 -10.46
CA ASP A 44 0.07 4.72 -11.71
C ASP A 44 0.88 3.43 -11.45
N VAL A 45 0.53 2.75 -10.35
CA VAL A 45 1.24 1.59 -9.86
C VAL A 45 0.27 0.42 -9.70
N GLU A 46 0.55 -0.66 -10.40
CA GLU A 46 -0.20 -1.89 -10.22
C GLU A 46 0.42 -2.79 -9.16
N TYR A 47 -0.42 -3.28 -8.26
CA TYR A 47 -0.09 -4.31 -7.29
C TYR A 47 -1.03 -5.49 -7.40
N SER A 48 -0.53 -6.67 -7.07
CA SER A 48 -1.38 -7.83 -6.79
C SER A 48 -2.12 -7.65 -5.47
N ALA A 49 -3.27 -8.31 -5.31
CA ALA A 49 -4.02 -8.31 -4.05
C ALA A 49 -3.16 -8.72 -2.84
N LYS A 50 -2.20 -9.63 -3.01
CA LYS A 50 -1.24 -10.02 -1.97
C LYS A 50 -0.35 -8.85 -1.54
N GLN A 51 0.18 -8.10 -2.50
CA GLN A 51 1.03 -6.93 -2.21
C GLN A 51 0.23 -5.82 -1.55
N VAL A 52 -1.03 -5.61 -1.96
CA VAL A 52 -1.93 -4.66 -1.30
C VAL A 52 -2.14 -5.05 0.17
N ARG A 53 -2.42 -6.32 0.47
CA ARG A 53 -2.52 -6.79 1.88
C ARG A 53 -1.24 -6.57 2.68
N ILE A 54 -0.06 -6.77 2.09
CA ILE A 54 1.21 -6.50 2.78
C ILE A 54 1.36 -5.00 3.09
N ILE A 55 0.99 -4.13 2.14
CA ILE A 55 1.02 -2.67 2.33
C ILE A 55 0.05 -2.27 3.45
N LEU A 56 -1.18 -2.78 3.42
CA LEU A 56 -2.22 -2.52 4.42
C LEU A 56 -1.82 -3.04 5.81
N GLY A 57 -1.27 -4.25 5.90
CA GLY A 57 -0.71 -4.79 7.13
C GLY A 57 0.45 -3.95 7.66
N GLY A 58 1.27 -3.37 6.77
CA GLY A 58 2.31 -2.40 7.12
C GLY A 58 1.76 -1.07 7.67
N PHE A 59 0.49 -0.74 7.41
CA PHE A 59 -0.19 0.40 8.02
C PHE A 59 -0.88 0.05 9.35
N GLY A 60 -0.86 -1.22 9.77
CA GLY A 60 -1.59 -1.71 10.94
C GLY A 60 -3.09 -1.85 10.70
N MET A 61 -3.53 -1.88 9.43
CA MET A 61 -4.94 -1.95 9.08
C MET A 61 -5.33 -3.39 8.72
N ASN A 62 -6.30 -3.94 9.45
CA ASN A 62 -6.88 -5.26 9.18
C ASN A 62 -8.12 -5.09 8.31
N TYR A 63 -7.93 -5.08 6.98
CA TYR A 63 -9.02 -5.14 6.02
C TYR A 63 -9.26 -6.59 5.58
N CYS A 64 -10.52 -7.02 5.52
CA CYS A 64 -10.94 -8.33 5.01
C CYS A 64 -10.94 -8.39 3.47
#